data_AF-A0A5C8PAY8-F1
#
_entry.id   AF-A0A5C8PAY8-F1
#
_cell.length_a   1.000
_cell.length_b   1.000
_cell.length_c   1.000
_cell.angle_alpha   90.00
_cell.angle_beta   90.00
_cell.angle_gamma   90.00
#
_symmetry.space_group_name_H-M   'P 1'
#
loop_
_entity.id
_entity.type
_entity.pdbx_description
1 polymer ?
#
loop_
_entity_poly.entity_id
_entity_poly.type
_entity_poly.pdbx_seq_one_letter_code
_entity_poly.pdbx_strand_id
1 'polypeptide(L)'
;MPFAAGLEERGARAVAAARASGDAQALVQAYRRARWHQRNHHQAYKAAFDMVRARRPDLSESDIADMVMFVIAWASHEHADWFWRCIPTTDMASAMVDGGADGRPG
;
A
#
# COMPACT_ATOMS: atom_id res chain seq x y z
N MET A 1 -28.30 -10.12 -1.25
CA MET A 1 -26.96 -10.69 -1.51
C MET A 1 -26.20 -10.82 -0.19
N PRO A 2 -26.27 -11.96 0.51
CA PRO A 2 -25.71 -12.13 1.87
C PRO A 2 -24.17 -12.20 1.92
N PHE A 3 -23.51 -12.49 0.79
CA PHE A 3 -22.05 -12.64 0.73
C PHE A 3 -21.29 -11.32 0.89
N ALA A 4 -21.87 -10.20 0.43
CA ALA A 4 -21.25 -8.87 0.52
C ALA A 4 -21.26 -8.32 1.95
N ALA A 5 -22.36 -8.49 2.68
CA ALA A 5 -22.51 -8.00 4.06
C ALA A 5 -21.48 -8.65 5.02
N GLY A 6 -21.22 -9.96 4.86
CA GLY A 6 -20.23 -10.65 5.68
C GLY A 6 -18.78 -10.22 5.39
N LEU A 7 -18.49 -9.81 4.16
CA LEU A 7 -17.19 -9.28 3.77
C LEU A 7 -16.96 -7.87 4.33
N GLU A 8 -17.99 -7.02 4.28
CA GLU A 8 -17.95 -5.67 4.84
C GLU A 8 -17.72 -5.69 6.35
N GLU A 9 -18.45 -6.54 7.08
CA GLU A 9 -18.29 -6.67 8.54
C GLU A 9 -16.90 -7.20 8.91
N ARG A 10 -16.39 -8.21 8.17
CA ARG A 10 -15.01 -8.70 8.33
C ARG A 10 -13.99 -7.58 8.09
N GLY A 11 -14.15 -6.81 7.02
CA GLY A 11 -13.27 -5.71 6.70
C GLY A 11 -13.28 -4.62 7.77
N ALA A 12 -14.46 -4.22 8.23
CA ALA A 12 -14.61 -3.22 9.29
C ALA A 12 -13.91 -3.66 10.59
N ARG A 13 -14.07 -4.93 10.99
CA ARG A 13 -13.38 -5.49 12.17
C ARG A 13 -11.87 -5.52 12.01
N ALA A 14 -11.37 -5.95 10.85
CA ALA A 14 -9.94 -6.01 10.57
C ALA A 14 -9.30 -4.61 10.64
N VAL A 15 -9.95 -3.61 10.02
CA VAL A 15 -9.49 -2.21 10.05
C VAL A 15 -9.53 -1.64 11.46
N ALA A 16 -10.61 -1.88 12.22
CA ALA A 16 -10.72 -1.42 13.60
C ALA A 16 -9.62 -2.00 14.50
N ALA A 17 -9.37 -3.31 14.40
CA ALA A 17 -8.31 -3.99 15.16
C ALA A 17 -6.91 -3.47 14.80
N ALA A 18 -6.64 -3.28 13.51
CA ALA A 18 -5.37 -2.72 13.04
C ALA A 18 -5.17 -1.25 13.50
N ARG A 19 -6.25 -0.47 13.60
CA ARG A 19 -6.18 0.90 14.13
C ARG A 19 -5.92 0.92 15.63
N ALA A 20 -6.60 0.07 16.39
CA ALA A 20 -6.44 0.00 17.85
C ALA A 20 -5.02 -0.42 18.28
N SER A 21 -4.36 -1.25 17.48
CA SER A 21 -2.98 -1.71 17.70
C SER A 21 -1.88 -0.79 17.13
N GLY A 22 -2.26 0.21 16.33
CA GLY A 22 -1.31 1.04 15.56
C GLY A 22 -0.71 0.33 14.34
N ASP A 23 -1.09 -0.92 14.07
CA ASP A 23 -0.59 -1.71 12.95
C ASP A 23 -1.05 -1.16 11.60
N ALA A 24 -2.23 -0.51 11.54
CA ALA A 24 -2.76 0.08 10.32
C ALA A 24 -1.80 1.10 9.69
N GLN A 25 -1.19 1.96 10.51
CA GLN A 25 -0.24 2.95 10.03
C GLN A 25 1.06 2.30 9.54
N ALA A 26 1.61 1.35 10.30
CA ALA A 26 2.84 0.65 9.93
C ALA A 26 2.66 -0.14 8.61
N LEU A 27 1.49 -0.79 8.45
CA LEU A 27 1.09 -1.54 7.26
C LEU A 27 1.04 -0.66 6.02
N VAL A 28 0.30 0.43 6.09
CA VAL A 28 0.17 1.34 4.96
C VAL A 28 1.51 1.96 4.58
N GLN A 29 2.36 2.29 5.57
CA GLN A 29 3.71 2.81 5.29
C GLN A 29 4.62 1.76 4.64
N ALA A 30 4.62 0.52 5.12
CA ALA A 30 5.40 -0.57 4.51
C ALA A 30 4.96 -0.82 3.07
N TYR A 31 3.64 -0.87 2.82
CA TYR A 31 3.07 -0.98 1.48
C TYR A 31 3.54 0.18 0.59
N ARG A 32 3.35 1.43 1.03
CA ARG A 32 3.69 2.62 0.24
C ARG A 32 5.17 2.71 -0.09
N ARG A 33 6.06 2.39 0.86
CA ARG A 33 7.52 2.38 0.63
C ARG A 33 7.92 1.35 -0.42
N ALA A 34 7.39 0.13 -0.34
CA ALA A 34 7.67 -0.89 -1.35
C ALA A 34 7.05 -0.54 -2.71
N ARG A 35 5.85 0.06 -2.71
CA ARG A 35 5.17 0.53 -3.92
C ARG A 35 5.98 1.59 -4.67
N TRP A 36 6.63 2.49 -3.91
CA TRP A 36 7.56 3.49 -4.39
C TRP A 36 8.77 2.89 -5.12
N HIS A 37 9.51 1.99 -4.47
CA HIS A 37 10.78 1.50 -5.00
C HIS A 37 10.65 0.53 -6.17
N GLN A 38 9.61 -0.31 -6.19
CA GLN A 38 9.58 -1.45 -7.12
C GLN A 38 8.50 -1.38 -8.19
N ARG A 39 7.55 -0.43 -8.09
CA ARG A 39 6.43 -0.30 -9.05
C ARG A 39 5.68 -1.63 -9.37
N ASN A 40 5.74 -2.66 -8.52
CA ASN A 40 4.78 -3.79 -8.46
C ASN A 40 3.93 -3.85 -7.17
N HIS A 41 2.60 -4.07 -7.32
CA HIS A 41 1.65 -4.28 -6.22
C HIS A 41 1.97 -5.52 -5.37
N HIS A 42 2.36 -6.63 -5.99
CA HIS A 42 2.62 -7.89 -5.29
C HIS A 42 3.72 -7.75 -4.23
N GLN A 43 4.82 -7.08 -4.57
CA GLN A 43 5.93 -6.83 -3.66
C GLN A 43 5.56 -5.87 -2.53
N ALA A 44 4.71 -4.88 -2.82
CA ALA A 44 4.18 -3.97 -1.81
C ALA A 44 3.25 -4.68 -0.82
N TYR A 45 2.38 -5.55 -1.32
CA TYR A 45 1.54 -6.41 -0.51
C TYR A 45 2.39 -7.33 0.37
N LYS A 46 3.41 -7.99 -0.20
CA LYS A 46 4.33 -8.85 0.55
C LYS A 46 5.05 -8.07 1.67
N ALA A 47 5.54 -6.86 1.40
CA ALA A 47 6.20 -6.05 2.41
C ALA A 47 5.26 -5.67 3.57
N ALA A 48 4.00 -5.37 3.29
CA ALA A 48 2.99 -5.13 4.32
C ALA A 48 2.68 -6.41 5.11
N PHE A 49 2.54 -7.55 4.42
CA PHE A 49 2.33 -8.85 5.03
C PHE A 49 3.47 -9.26 5.98
N ASP A 50 4.72 -9.19 5.51
CA ASP A 50 5.91 -9.53 6.31
C ASP A 50 6.02 -8.64 7.55
N MET A 51 5.66 -7.36 7.42
CA MET A 51 5.64 -6.42 8.55
C MET A 51 4.59 -6.80 9.60
N VAL A 52 3.35 -7.13 9.19
CA VAL A 52 2.31 -7.57 10.13
C VAL A 52 2.73 -8.90 10.78
N ARG A 53 3.22 -9.86 9.99
CA ARG A 53 3.71 -11.17 10.49
C ARG A 53 4.76 -11.00 11.57
N ALA A 54 5.70 -10.06 11.40
CA ALA A 54 6.74 -9.80 12.38
C ALA A 54 6.21 -9.17 13.69
N ARG A 55 5.17 -8.34 13.62
CA ARG A 55 4.57 -7.67 14.79
C ARG A 55 3.52 -8.51 15.50
N ARG A 56 2.86 -9.39 14.75
CA ARG A 56 1.68 -10.16 15.16
C ARG A 56 1.90 -11.66 14.90
N PRO A 57 2.89 -12.28 15.56
CA PRO A 57 3.16 -13.72 15.41
C PRO A 57 2.01 -14.59 15.95
N ASP A 58 1.06 -13.99 16.68
CA ASP A 58 -0.17 -14.59 17.18
C ASP A 58 -1.23 -14.83 16.08
N LEU A 59 -1.14 -14.14 14.96
CA LEU A 59 -2.13 -14.21 13.88
C LEU A 59 -1.79 -15.31 12.87
N SER A 60 -2.83 -15.93 12.30
CA SER A 60 -2.66 -16.86 11.19
C SER A 60 -2.30 -16.11 9.89
N GLU A 61 -1.72 -16.82 8.91
CA GLU A 61 -1.44 -16.21 7.60
C GLU A 61 -2.71 -15.69 6.92
N SER A 62 -3.85 -16.36 7.11
CA SER A 62 -5.14 -15.92 6.58
C SER A 62 -5.60 -14.62 7.22
N ASP A 63 -5.46 -14.48 8.55
CA ASP A 63 -5.85 -13.26 9.27
C ASP A 63 -4.97 -12.08 8.88
N ILE A 64 -3.67 -12.33 8.68
CA ILE A 64 -2.73 -11.31 8.20
C ILE A 64 -3.12 -10.87 6.78
N ALA A 65 -3.41 -11.83 5.89
CA ALA A 65 -3.80 -11.52 4.51
C ALA A 65 -5.07 -10.66 4.45
N ASP A 66 -6.07 -11.01 5.25
CA ASP A 66 -7.30 -10.24 5.42
C ASP A 66 -6.99 -8.83 5.93
N MET A 67 -6.22 -8.72 7.01
CA MET A 67 -5.85 -7.42 7.59
C MET A 67 -5.17 -6.52 6.56
N VAL A 68 -4.17 -7.06 5.83
CA VAL A 68 -3.45 -6.32 4.79
C VAL A 68 -4.39 -5.87 3.68
N MET A 69 -5.23 -6.78 3.17
CA MET A 69 -6.17 -6.47 2.10
C MET A 69 -7.16 -5.37 2.51
N PHE A 70 -7.82 -5.51 3.66
CA PHE A 70 -8.84 -4.58 4.10
C PHE A 70 -8.27 -3.22 4.51
N VAL A 71 -7.11 -3.19 5.18
CA VAL A 71 -6.46 -1.92 5.55
C VAL A 71 -5.97 -1.17 4.32
N ILE A 72 -5.40 -1.86 3.32
CA ILE A 72 -5.00 -1.22 2.05
C ILE A 72 -6.22 -0.68 1.33
N ALA A 73 -7.28 -1.49 1.19
CA ALA A 73 -8.52 -1.07 0.53
C ALA A 73 -9.10 0.19 1.21
N TRP A 74 -9.27 0.14 2.54
CA TRP A 74 -9.74 1.25 3.35
C TRP A 74 -8.86 2.50 3.15
N ALA A 75 -7.55 2.40 3.33
CA ALA A 75 -6.66 3.55 3.24
C ALA A 75 -6.61 4.14 1.82
N SER A 76 -6.70 3.28 0.79
CA SER A 76 -6.72 3.72 -0.60
C SER A 76 -8.01 4.43 -1.00
N HIS A 77 -9.11 4.19 -0.28
CA HIS A 77 -10.41 4.82 -0.50
C HIS A 77 -10.60 6.08 0.35
N GLU A 78 -10.45 5.96 1.67
CA GLU A 78 -10.71 7.03 2.65
C GLU A 78 -9.59 8.08 2.72
N HIS A 79 -8.39 7.70 2.31
CA HIS A 79 -7.20 8.56 2.36
C HIS A 79 -6.48 8.60 1.02
N ALA A 80 -7.23 8.49 -0.08
CA ALA A 80 -6.71 8.33 -1.45
C ALA A 80 -5.59 9.33 -1.79
N ASP A 81 -5.81 10.62 -1.55
CA ASP A 81 -4.82 11.67 -1.86
C ASP A 81 -3.50 11.43 -1.13
N TRP A 82 -3.54 11.18 0.17
CA TRP A 82 -2.34 10.89 0.94
C TRP A 82 -1.72 9.54 0.57
N PHE A 83 -2.55 8.53 0.34
CA PHE A 83 -2.12 7.17 0.01
C PHE A 83 -1.35 7.14 -1.32
N TRP A 84 -1.88 7.83 -2.34
CA TRP A 84 -1.32 7.89 -3.70
C TRP A 84 -0.37 9.05 -3.95
N ARG A 85 -0.34 10.11 -3.10
CA ARG A 85 0.68 11.21 -3.18
C ARG A 85 2.13 10.76 -3.08
N CYS A 86 2.38 9.48 -2.79
CA CYS A 86 3.67 8.84 -3.08
C CYS A 86 3.99 8.73 -4.58
N ILE A 87 3.37 9.48 -5.48
CA ILE A 87 3.85 9.66 -6.84
C ILE A 87 4.54 11.03 -6.86
N PRO A 88 5.86 11.12 -7.04
CA PRO A 88 6.47 12.43 -7.19
C PRO A 88 5.95 13.01 -8.49
N THR A 89 5.28 14.15 -8.43
CA THR A 89 4.99 14.98 -9.61
C THR A 89 6.28 15.52 -10.24
N THR A 90 7.44 15.31 -9.63
CA THR A 90 8.72 15.87 -10.04
C THR A 90 9.49 15.04 -11.06
N ASP A 91 9.07 13.80 -11.37
CA ASP A 91 9.79 12.94 -12.34
C ASP A 91 9.18 12.95 -13.76
N MET A 92 8.22 13.84 -14.02
CA MET A 92 7.76 14.16 -15.38
C MET A 92 8.51 15.37 -15.96
N ALA A 93 9.13 16.21 -15.12
CA ALA A 93 9.84 17.41 -15.57
C ALA A 93 11.27 17.09 -16.05
N SER A 94 11.99 16.19 -15.38
CA SER A 94 13.36 15.81 -15.79
C SER A 94 13.38 14.95 -17.06
N ALA A 95 12.38 14.09 -17.26
CA ALA A 95 12.28 13.24 -18.46
C ALA A 95 11.94 14.03 -19.75
N MET A 96 11.43 15.26 -19.64
CA MET A 96 11.16 16.13 -20.80
C MET A 96 12.33 17.07 -21.14
N VAL A 97 13.32 17.23 -20.25
CA VAL A 97 14.47 18.13 -20.46
C VAL A 97 15.66 17.42 -21.12
N ASP A 98 15.82 16.11 -20.95
CA ASP A 98 16.96 15.36 -21.52
C ASP A 98 16.78 14.89 -22.99
N GLY A 99 15.65 15.19 -23.63
CA GLY A 99 15.38 14.82 -25.03
C GLY A 99 15.90 15.79 -26.09
N GLY A 100 16.63 16.85 -25.71
CA GLY A 100 16.91 18.01 -26.57
C GLY A 100 18.36 18.47 -26.58
N ALA A 101 19.32 17.58 -26.77
CA ALA A 101 20.67 17.98 -27.16
C ALA A 101 21.25 16.97 -28.16
N ASP A 102 20.83 17.09 -29.42
CA ASP A 102 21.44 16.44 -30.58
C ASP A 102 22.83 17.07 -30.82
N GLY A 103 23.80 16.66 -30.01
CA GLY A 103 25.20 17.00 -30.14
C GLY A 103 25.88 16.06 -31.15
N ARG A 104 25.73 16.34 -32.44
CA ARG A 104 26.58 15.71 -33.47
C ARG A 104 28.00 16.28 -33.40
N PRO A 105 29.04 15.45 -33.36
CA PRO A 105 30.39 15.88 -33.71
C PRO A 105 30.52 15.91 -35.24
N GLY A 106 30.91 17.07 -35.78
CA GLY A 106 31.50 17.23 -37.11
C GLY A 106 33.00 17.47 -36.99
#